data_AF-A0A6N7MIM0-F1
#
_entry.id   AF-A0A6N7MIM0-F1
#
_cell.length_a   1.000
_cell.length_b   1.000
_cell.length_c   1.000
_cell.angle_alpha   90.00
_cell.angle_beta   90.00
_cell.angle_gamma   90.00
#
_symmetry.space_group_name_H-M   'P 1'
#
loop_
_entity.id
_entity.type
_entity.pdbx_description
1 polymer ?
#
loop_
_entity_poly.entity_id
_entity_poly.type
_entity_poly.pdbx_seq_one_letter_code
_entity_poly.pdbx_strand_id
1 'polypeptide(L)'
;MKSKKPGKNILEVEVTNISKHGFWLYVNGKEYFLPYDLYPWFKNARINEISDVHMLHHSHLYWQKLDIDLYIDCLEYPEKYPLISK
;
A
#
# COMPACT_ATOMS: atom_id res chain seq x y z
N MET A 1 23.55 13.28 24.51
CA MET A 1 22.40 13.13 23.59
C MET A 1 22.50 11.76 22.93
N LYS A 2 21.56 10.85 23.22
CA LYS A 2 21.60 9.48 22.68
C LYS A 2 21.05 9.49 21.26
N SER A 3 21.93 9.31 20.27
CA SER A 3 21.53 9.00 18.90
C SER A 3 20.77 7.67 18.92
N LYS A 4 19.43 7.72 18.84
CA LYS A 4 18.63 6.54 18.52
C LYS A 4 18.95 6.21 17.07
N LYS A 5 19.81 5.20 16.86
CA LYS A 5 19.89 4.49 15.59
C LYS A 5 18.45 4.20 15.17
N PRO A 6 17.95 4.60 13.99
CA PRO A 6 16.68 4.09 13.52
C PRO A 6 16.93 2.58 13.36
N GLY A 7 16.48 1.81 14.36
CA GLY A 7 16.46 0.37 14.27
C GLY A 7 15.72 0.08 12.99
N LYS A 8 16.43 -0.58 12.06
CA LYS A 8 15.96 -1.09 10.78
C LYS A 8 14.45 -1.30 10.86
N ASN A 9 13.68 -0.30 10.43
CA ASN A 9 12.25 -0.44 10.33
C ASN A 9 12.14 -1.35 9.11
N ILE A 10 12.15 -2.65 9.36
CA ILE A 10 11.87 -3.64 8.33
C ILE A 10 10.40 -3.38 8.07
N LEU A 11 10.12 -2.37 7.26
CA LEU A 11 8.77 -2.03 6.86
C LEU A 11 8.27 -3.29 6.18
N GLU A 12 7.41 -4.04 6.87
CA GLU A 12 6.78 -5.24 6.30
C GLU A 12 5.98 -4.87 5.06
N VAL A 13 5.62 -3.58 4.93
CA VAL A 13 5.02 -2.93 3.77
C VAL A 13 5.72 -1.61 3.40
N GLU A 14 6.08 -1.43 2.14
CA GLU A 14 6.68 -0.20 1.62
C GLU A 14 6.19 0.10 0.19
N VAL A 15 6.02 1.36 -0.17
CA VAL A 15 5.75 1.76 -1.56
C VAL A 15 7.07 1.96 -2.31
N THR A 16 7.38 1.08 -3.26
CA THR A 16 8.67 1.08 -3.97
C THR A 16 8.70 2.04 -5.16
N ASN A 17 7.57 2.24 -5.84
CA ASN A 17 7.51 3.11 -7.00
C ASN A 17 6.11 3.70 -7.21
N ILE A 18 6.01 4.94 -7.65
CA ILE A 18 4.74 5.60 -8.00
C ILE A 18 4.83 6.10 -9.44
N SER A 19 3.81 5.79 -10.23
CA SER A 19 3.69 6.14 -11.64
C SER A 19 2.35 6.81 -11.92
N LYS A 20 2.18 7.37 -13.12
CA LYS A 20 0.90 7.94 -13.57
C LYS A 20 -0.26 6.94 -13.66
N HIS A 21 0.04 5.64 -13.71
CA HIS A 21 -0.96 4.58 -13.87
C HIS A 21 -1.29 3.88 -12.55
N GLY A 22 -0.52 4.10 -11.49
CA GLY A 22 -0.60 3.33 -10.25
C GLY A 22 0.73 3.32 -9.53
N PHE A 23 0.82 2.53 -8.47
CA PHE A 23 2.03 2.40 -7.67
C PHE A 23 2.33 0.95 -7.32
N TRP A 24 3.59 0.70 -6.97
CA TRP A 24 4.10 -0.58 -6.52
C TRP A 24 4.19 -0.60 -5.01
N LEU A 25 3.67 -1.67 -4.42
CA LEU A 25 3.68 -1.94 -3.00
C LEU A 25 4.45 -3.22 -2.75
N TYR A 26 5.56 -3.13 -2.03
CA TYR A 26 6.28 -4.28 -1.51
C TYR A 26 5.71 -4.66 -0.16
N VAL A 27 5.14 -5.87 -0.04
CA VAL A 27 4.66 -6.40 1.23
C VAL A 27 5.00 -7.87 1.36
N ASN A 28 5.47 -8.28 2.55
CA ASN A 28 5.81 -9.67 2.88
C ASN A 28 6.75 -10.36 1.85
N GLY A 29 7.74 -9.63 1.32
CA GLY A 29 8.71 -10.18 0.38
C GLY A 29 8.27 -10.20 -1.08
N LYS A 30 7.08 -9.68 -1.41
CA LYS A 30 6.54 -9.63 -2.77
C LYS A 30 6.15 -8.21 -3.16
N GLU A 31 6.31 -7.88 -4.44
CA GLU A 31 5.83 -6.62 -5.01
C GLU A 31 4.47 -6.82 -5.68
N TYR A 32 3.55 -5.91 -5.39
CA TYR A 32 2.21 -5.85 -5.97
C TYR A 32 2.02 -4.52 -6.67
N PHE A 33 1.46 -4.57 -7.87
CA PHE A 33 1.11 -3.37 -8.61
C PHE A 33 -0.35 -3.00 -8.38
N LEU A 34 -0.59 -1.78 -7.89
CA LEU A 34 -1.91 -1.23 -7.65
C LEU A 34 -2.22 -0.17 -8.73
N PRO A 35 -2.94 -0.53 -9.81
CA PRO A 35 -3.34 0.41 -10.84
C PRO A 35 -4.45 1.35 -10.34
N TYR A 36 -4.36 2.63 -10.68
CA TYR A 36 -5.38 3.63 -10.35
C TYR A 36 -6.73 3.37 -11.02
N ASP A 37 -6.78 2.56 -12.08
CA ASP A 37 -8.03 2.12 -12.67
C ASP A 37 -8.84 1.24 -11.70
N LEU A 38 -8.18 0.36 -10.93
CA LEU A 38 -8.81 -0.47 -9.90
C LEU A 38 -8.90 0.23 -8.55
N TYR A 39 -7.94 1.10 -8.24
CA TYR A 39 -7.85 1.81 -6.97
C TYR A 39 -7.87 3.34 -7.20
N PRO A 40 -9.00 3.91 -7.66
CA PRO A 40 -9.09 5.31 -8.05
C PRO A 40 -8.87 6.29 -6.89
N TRP A 41 -9.06 5.85 -5.65
CA TRP A 41 -8.83 6.63 -4.44
C TRP A 41 -7.39 7.14 -4.32
N PHE A 42 -6.41 6.37 -4.81
CA PHE A 42 -5.01 6.79 -4.80
C PHE A 42 -4.64 7.73 -5.96
N LYS A 43 -5.50 7.89 -6.97
CA LYS A 43 -5.20 8.71 -8.16
C LYS A 43 -4.99 10.18 -7.83
N ASN A 44 -5.68 10.69 -6.80
CA ASN A 44 -5.58 12.08 -6.34
C ASN A 44 -4.82 12.21 -5.01
N ALA A 45 -4.29 11.11 -4.47
CA ALA A 45 -3.54 11.11 -3.22
C ALA A 45 -2.13 11.68 -3.43
N ARG A 46 -1.61 12.38 -2.42
CA ARG A 46 -0.23 12.87 -2.44
C ARG A 46 0.73 11.70 -2.23
N ILE A 47 1.93 11.82 -2.81
CA ILE A 47 3.01 10.83 -2.62
C ILE A 47 3.26 10.55 -1.13
N ASN A 48 3.27 11.59 -0.29
CA ASN A 48 3.50 11.41 1.15
C ASN A 48 2.36 10.68 1.89
N GLU A 49 1.17 10.62 1.30
CA GLU A 49 0.01 9.91 1.84
C GLU A 49 0.05 8.47 1.37
N ILE A 50 0.34 8.23 0.08
CA ILE A 50 0.49 6.88 -0.50
C ILE A 50 1.66 6.14 0.17
N SER A 51 2.77 6.82 0.46
CA SER A 51 3.90 6.20 1.16
C SER A 51 3.65 5.93 2.65
N ASP A 52 2.60 6.51 3.24
CA ASP A 52 2.26 6.37 4.67
C ASP A 52 1.33 5.17 4.92
N VAL A 53 1.81 4.01 4.49
CA VAL A 53 1.10 2.74 4.59
C VAL A 53 1.51 2.00 5.87
N HIS A 54 0.50 1.50 6.59
CA HIS A 54 0.68 0.72 7.81
C HIS A 54 0.11 -0.69 7.66
N MET A 55 0.86 -1.69 8.09
CA MET A 55 0.38 -3.07 8.12
C MET A 55 -0.26 -3.38 9.47
N LEU A 56 -1.53 -3.80 9.43
CA LEU A 56 -2.30 -4.30 10.55
C LEU A 56 -2.40 -5.84 10.44
N HIS A 57 -2.09 -6.54 11.53
CA HIS A 57 -2.31 -7.99 11.66
C HIS A 57 -1.76 -8.88 10.52
N HIS A 58 -0.66 -8.47 9.87
CA HIS A 58 0.03 -9.20 8.78
C HIS A 58 -0.75 -9.44 7.47
N SER A 59 -2.00 -9.00 7.35
CA SER A 59 -2.81 -9.20 6.13
C SER A 59 -3.61 -7.97 5.72
N HIS A 60 -3.61 -6.94 6.56
CA HIS A 60 -4.38 -5.73 6.36
C HIS A 60 -3.45 -4.54 6.22
N LEU A 61 -3.70 -3.71 5.23
CA LEU A 61 -2.94 -2.53 4.87
C LEU A 61 -3.84 -1.33 5.10
N TYR A 62 -3.30 -0.31 5.76
CA TYR A 62 -4.07 0.86 6.14
C TYR A 62 -3.28 2.12 5.87
N TRP A 63 -3.85 2.99 5.04
CA TRP A 63 -3.35 4.33 4.77
C TRP A 63 -4.04 5.32 5.68
N GLN A 64 -3.42 5.62 6.82
CA GLN A 64 -4.03 6.45 7.86
C GLN A 64 -4.42 7.85 7.37
N LYS A 65 -3.62 8.45 6.48
CA LYS A 65 -3.92 9.78 5.94
C LYS A 65 -5.06 9.79 4.92
N LEU A 66 -5.22 8.69 4.18
CA LEU A 66 -6.24 8.57 3.15
C LEU A 66 -7.54 7.96 3.67
N ASP A 67 -7.51 7.40 4.88
CA ASP A 67 -8.62 6.62 5.44
C ASP A 67 -9.02 5.46 4.50
N ILE A 68 -8.00 4.81 3.92
CA ILE A 68 -8.16 3.68 2.99
C ILE A 68 -7.58 2.42 3.63
N ASP A 69 -8.36 1.35 3.64
CA ASP A 69 -7.93 0.01 3.96
C ASP A 69 -7.89 -0.90 2.73
N LEU A 70 -6.90 -1.80 2.68
CA LEU A 70 -6.79 -2.88 1.69
C LEU A 70 -6.31 -4.16 2.34
N TYR A 71 -6.81 -5.30 1.87
CA TYR A 71 -6.30 -6.60 2.28
C TYR A 71 -5.25 -7.09 1.27
N ILE A 72 -4.19 -7.74 1.77
CA ILE A 72 -3.20 -8.41 0.91
C ILE A 72 -3.88 -9.49 0.06
N ASP A 73 -4.91 -10.15 0.59
CA ASP A 73 -5.73 -11.11 -0.15
C ASP A 73 -6.35 -10.52 -1.42
N CYS A 74 -6.71 -9.22 -1.43
CA CYS A 74 -7.20 -8.54 -2.63
C CYS A 74 -6.09 -8.35 -3.68
N LEU A 75 -4.83 -8.20 -3.23
CA LEU A 75 -3.66 -8.09 -4.11
C LEU A 75 -3.23 -9.45 -4.66
N GLU A 76 -3.33 -10.53 -3.86
CA GLU A 76 -3.03 -11.90 -4.28
C GLU A 76 -4.13 -12.50 -5.16
N TYR A 77 -5.39 -12.14 -4.94
CA TYR A 77 -6.55 -12.67 -5.68
C TYR A 77 -7.47 -11.55 -6.20
N PRO A 78 -6.99 -10.68 -7.10
CA PRO A 78 -7.77 -9.55 -7.62
C PRO A 78 -9.06 -10.00 -8.34
N GLU A 79 -9.06 -11.21 -8.91
CA GLU A 79 -10.19 -11.81 -9.60
C GLU A 79 -11.30 -12.34 -8.66
N LYS A 80 -11.02 -12.52 -7.37
CA LYS A 80 -12.05 -12.86 -6.36
C LYS A 80 -12.73 -11.62 -5.79
N TYR A 81 -12.07 -10.47 -5.84
CA TYR A 81 -12.54 -9.22 -5.24
C TYR A 81 -12.60 -8.12 -6.30
N PRO A 82 -13.59 -8.14 -7.20
CA PRO A 82 -13.79 -7.04 -8.13
C PRO A 82 -14.17 -5.78 -7.34
N LEU A 83 -13.20 -4.87 -7.17
CA LEU A 83 -13.38 -3.58 -6.48
C LEU A 83 -14.19 -2.57 -7.30
N ILE A 84 -14.47 -2.89 -8.56
CA ILE A 84 -15.33 -2.12 -9.45
C ILE A 84 -16.60 -2.95 -9.69
N SER A 85 -17.70 -2.55 -9.08
CA SER A 85 -19.02 -3.00 -9.54
C SER A 85 -19.28 -2.36 -10.89
N LYS A 86 -19.58 -3.17 -11.91
CA LYS A 86 -20.15 -2.68 -13.18
C LYS A 86 -21.47 -1.96 -12.96
#